data_AF-A0A392TIM5-F1
#
_entry.id   AF-A0A392TIM5-F1
#
_cell.length_a   1.000
_cell.length_b   1.000
_cell.length_c   1.000
_cell.angle_alpha   90.00
_cell.angle_beta   90.00
_cell.angle_gamma   90.00
#
_symmetry.space_group_name_H-M   'P 1'
#
loop_
_entity.id
_entity.type
_entity.pdbx_description
1 polymer ?
#
loop_
_entity_poly.entity_id
_entity_poly.type
_entity_poly.pdbx_seq_one_letter_code
_entity_poly.pdbx_strand_id
1 'polypeptide(L)'
;MEAEEDKCVKFENGLRPDIKQLIGFSEIRNFPTLVNKSRIYDKDSRAKANYYKATNEKRRKDFCRGKPYGRGGKKPDEGGASGVKGG
;
A
#
# COMPACT_ATOMS: atom_id res chain seq x y z
N MET A 1 -9.25 4.62 -39.13
CA MET A 1 -8.26 4.08 -38.19
C MET A 1 -7.67 5.20 -37.33
N GLU A 2 -7.14 6.26 -37.94
CA GLU A 2 -6.54 7.43 -37.25
C GLU A 2 -7.47 8.13 -36.23
N ALA A 3 -8.77 8.27 -36.54
CA ALA A 3 -9.73 8.91 -35.63
C ALA A 3 -10.08 8.10 -34.37
N GLU A 4 -9.85 6.79 -34.36
CA GLU A 4 -9.99 5.98 -33.14
C GLU A 4 -8.73 6.02 -32.29
N GLU A 5 -7.55 6.09 -32.91
CA GLU A 5 -6.29 6.24 -32.20
C GLU A 5 -6.21 7.59 -31.48
N ASP A 6 -6.66 8.69 -32.10
CA ASP A 6 -6.78 9.99 -31.43
C ASP A 6 -7.67 9.94 -30.17
N LYS A 7 -8.81 9.23 -30.26
CA LYS A 7 -9.70 9.02 -29.10
C LYS A 7 -9.03 8.23 -27.99
N CYS A 8 -8.28 7.18 -28.33
CA CYS A 8 -7.49 6.40 -27.38
C CYS A 8 -6.44 7.28 -26.70
N VAL A 9 -5.65 8.02 -27.48
CA VAL A 9 -4.60 8.91 -26.97
C VAL A 9 -5.17 9.97 -26.02
N LYS A 10 -6.31 10.58 -26.37
CA LYS A 10 -6.98 11.56 -25.50
C LYS A 10 -7.44 10.94 -24.17
N PHE A 11 -7.97 9.71 -24.20
CA PHE A 11 -8.38 8.99 -23.00
C PHE A 11 -7.17 8.59 -22.15
N GLU A 12 -6.11 8.07 -22.76
CA GLU A 12 -4.87 7.66 -22.09
C GLU A 12 -4.18 8.81 -21.36
N ASN A 13 -4.24 10.02 -21.89
CA ASN A 13 -3.70 11.21 -21.22
C ASN A 13 -4.47 11.59 -19.95
N GLY A 14 -5.74 11.17 -19.81
CA GLY A 14 -6.53 11.34 -18.58
C GLY A 14 -6.39 10.21 -17.56
N LEU A 15 -5.69 9.12 -17.91
CA LEU A 15 -5.51 7.97 -17.02
C LEU A 15 -4.37 8.20 -16.02
N ARG A 16 -4.45 7.51 -14.87
CA ARG A 16 -3.31 7.43 -13.94
C ARG A 16 -2.10 6.79 -14.64
N PRO A 17 -0.87 7.19 -14.28
CA PRO A 17 0.36 6.74 -14.94
C PRO A 17 0.55 5.22 -14.93
N ASP A 18 0.22 4.53 -13.82
CA ASP A 18 0.22 3.05 -13.74
C ASP A 18 -0.65 2.40 -14.83
N ILE A 19 -1.85 2.97 -15.04
CA ILE A 19 -2.80 2.45 -16.03
C ILE A 19 -2.28 2.77 -17.42
N LYS A 20 -1.78 4.00 -17.65
CA LYS A 20 -1.19 4.43 -18.92
C LYS A 20 -0.02 3.53 -19.35
N GLN A 21 0.87 3.15 -18.43
CA GLN A 21 1.96 2.21 -18.74
C GLN A 21 1.41 0.86 -19.19
N LEU A 22 0.46 0.28 -18.45
CA LEU A 22 -0.14 -1.02 -18.81
C LEU A 22 -0.80 -0.99 -20.20
N ILE A 23 -1.53 0.09 -20.51
CA ILE A 23 -2.14 0.27 -21.81
C ILE A 23 -1.08 0.37 -22.91
N GLY A 24 -0.02 1.15 -22.68
CA GLY A 24 1.12 1.25 -23.60
C GLY A 24 1.77 -0.10 -23.90
N PHE A 25 1.91 -0.98 -22.90
CA PHE A 25 2.40 -2.35 -23.10
C PHE A 25 1.42 -3.27 -23.84
N SER A 26 0.11 -3.01 -23.75
CA SER A 26 -0.91 -3.84 -24.40
C SER A 26 -1.24 -3.40 -25.83
N GLU A 27 -0.65 -2.30 -26.33
CA GLU A 27 -0.83 -1.74 -27.68
C GLU A 27 -2.31 -1.71 -28.14
N ILE A 28 -3.22 -1.31 -27.24
CA ILE A 28 -4.66 -1.39 -27.50
C ILE A 28 -5.10 -0.25 -28.42
N ARG A 29 -5.41 -0.57 -29.68
CA ARG A 29 -5.88 0.38 -30.70
C ARG A 29 -7.39 0.55 -30.78
N ASN A 30 -8.16 -0.21 -29.99
CA ASN A 30 -9.62 -0.19 -30.02
C ASN A 30 -10.18 0.51 -28.77
N PHE A 31 -10.92 1.60 -28.98
CA PHE A 31 -11.44 2.44 -27.92
C PHE A 31 -12.34 1.72 -26.90
N PRO A 32 -13.37 0.93 -27.30
CA PRO A 32 -14.21 0.24 -26.31
C PRO A 32 -13.43 -0.80 -25.50
N THR A 33 -12.44 -1.46 -26.12
CA THR A 33 -11.54 -2.39 -25.41
C THR A 33 -10.65 -1.66 -24.41
N LEU A 34 -10.08 -0.52 -24.80
CA LEU A 34 -9.25 0.35 -23.95
C LEU A 34 -10.01 0.78 -22.69
N VAL A 35 -11.22 1.29 -22.86
CA VAL A 35 -12.07 1.75 -21.75
C VAL A 35 -12.41 0.59 -20.81
N ASN A 36 -12.78 -0.57 -21.35
CA ASN A 36 -13.13 -1.73 -20.53
C ASN A 36 -11.93 -2.26 -19.72
N LYS A 37 -10.76 -2.41 -20.37
CA LYS A 37 -9.52 -2.85 -19.70
C LYS A 37 -9.06 -1.87 -18.63
N SER A 38 -9.08 -0.57 -18.93
CA SER A 38 -8.74 0.49 -17.96
C SER A 38 -9.64 0.44 -16.73
N ARG A 39 -10.96 0.21 -16.93
CA ARG A 39 -11.93 0.09 -15.84
C ARG A 39 -11.71 -1.15 -14.98
N ILE A 40 -11.31 -2.28 -15.56
CA ILE A 40 -10.97 -3.50 -14.82
C ILE A 40 -9.72 -3.27 -13.98
N TYR A 41 -8.68 -2.69 -14.58
CA TYR A 41 -7.41 -2.45 -13.90
C TYR A 41 -7.53 -1.44 -12.76
N ASP A 42 -8.33 -0.38 -12.91
CA ASP A 42 -8.60 0.56 -11.82
C ASP A 42 -9.25 -0.14 -10.60
N LYS A 43 -10.16 -1.08 -10.83
CA LYS A 43 -10.77 -1.90 -9.77
C LYS A 43 -9.74 -2.85 -9.14
N ASP A 44 -8.94 -3.52 -9.95
CA ASP A 44 -7.91 -4.46 -9.47
C ASP A 44 -6.83 -3.74 -8.65
N SER A 45 -6.35 -2.58 -9.12
CA SER A 45 -5.39 -1.74 -8.40
C SER A 45 -5.92 -1.34 -7.01
N ARG A 46 -7.20 -0.95 -6.93
CA ARG A 46 -7.86 -0.67 -5.64
C ARG A 46 -8.00 -1.91 -4.76
N ALA A 47 -8.36 -3.06 -5.33
CA ALA A 47 -8.47 -4.31 -4.59
C ALA A 47 -7.11 -4.75 -4.04
N LYS A 48 -6.04 -4.67 -4.85
CA LYS A 48 -4.67 -4.98 -4.47
C LYS A 48 -4.16 -4.06 -3.37
N ALA A 49 -4.42 -2.76 -3.48
CA ALA A 49 -4.07 -1.78 -2.45
C ALA A 49 -4.81 -2.08 -1.13
N ASN A 50 -6.11 -2.41 -1.18
CA ASN A 50 -6.90 -2.79 -0.01
C ASN A 50 -6.40 -4.08 0.64
N TYR A 51 -6.08 -5.11 -0.16
CA TYR A 51 -5.52 -6.35 0.34
C TYR A 51 -4.20 -6.14 1.07
N TYR A 52 -3.29 -5.36 0.49
CA TYR A 52 -2.00 -5.05 1.12
C TYR A 52 -2.18 -4.20 2.39
N LYS A 53 -3.10 -3.23 2.38
CA LYS A 53 -3.42 -2.43 3.58
C LYS A 53 -3.95 -3.31 4.72
N ALA A 54 -4.89 -4.20 4.44
CA ALA A 54 -5.47 -5.09 5.45
C ALA A 54 -4.46 -6.11 5.99
N THR A 55 -3.59 -6.65 5.13
CA THR A 55 -2.53 -7.58 5.54
C THR A 55 -1.42 -6.88 6.34
N ASN A 56 -1.00 -5.68 5.93
CA ASN A 56 -0.07 -4.84 6.70
C ASN A 56 -0.66 -4.39 8.04
N GLU A 57 -1.95 -4.05 8.12
CA GLU A 57 -2.58 -3.65 9.38
C GLU A 57 -2.63 -4.81 10.38
N LYS A 58 -2.98 -6.02 9.94
CA LYS A 58 -2.85 -7.22 10.77
C LYS A 58 -1.41 -7.38 11.25
N ARG A 59 -0.44 -7.40 10.33
CA ARG A 59 0.99 -7.50 10.66
C ARG A 59 1.44 -6.43 11.65
N ARG A 60 1.08 -5.15 11.47
CA ARG A 60 1.39 -4.06 12.41
C ARG A 60 0.76 -4.29 13.79
N LYS A 61 -0.48 -4.75 13.86
CA LYS A 61 -1.09 -5.15 15.15
C LYS A 61 -0.39 -6.34 15.78
N ASP A 62 0.07 -7.30 15.00
CA ASP A 62 0.82 -8.46 15.46
C ASP A 62 2.23 -8.07 15.95
N PHE A 63 2.90 -7.12 15.28
CA PHE A 63 4.17 -6.54 15.75
C PHE A 63 4.01 -5.71 17.03
N CYS A 64 2.87 -5.05 17.23
CA CYS A 64 2.53 -4.39 18.50
C CYS A 64 2.02 -5.36 19.59
N ARG A 65 1.66 -6.60 19.24
CA ARG A 65 1.32 -7.68 20.19
C ARG A 65 2.54 -8.54 20.57
N GLY A 66 3.71 -8.22 20.02
CA GLY A 66 4.95 -8.99 20.16
C GLY A 66 6.03 -8.34 21.03
N LYS A 67 5.73 -8.07 22.31
CA LYS A 67 6.70 -8.37 23.39
C LYS A 67 6.00 -9.30 24.39
N PRO A 68 6.02 -10.63 24.17
CA PRO A 68 5.39 -11.59 25.08
C PRO A 68 6.21 -11.83 26.37
N TYR A 69 7.38 -11.22 26.51
CA TYR A 69 8.23 -11.36 27.69
C TYR A 69 9.12 -10.12 27.87
N GLY A 70 8.60 -9.12 28.58
CA GLY A 70 9.40 -8.37 29.53
C GLY A 70 9.41 -9.14 30.85
N ARG A 71 10.12 -10.27 30.91
CA ARG A 71 10.29 -10.99 32.18
C ARG A 71 11.37 -10.27 32.99
N GLY A 72 10.95 -9.57 34.03
CA GLY A 72 11.84 -9.04 35.05
C GLY A 72 11.20 -7.90 35.83
N GLY A 73 10.08 -8.18 36.51
CA GLY A 73 9.41 -7.19 37.33
C GLY A 73 10.25 -6.71 38.51
N LYS A 74 10.01 -5.48 38.94
CA LYS A 74 10.07 -5.04 40.33
C LYS A 74 9.07 -3.89 40.51
N LYS A 75 8.29 -4.01 41.57
CA LYS A 75 7.12 -3.19 41.95
C LYS A 75 7.49 -1.70 42.10
N PRO A 76 6.52 -0.78 42.04
CA PRO A 76 6.68 0.52 42.68
C PRO A 76 6.62 0.29 44.19
N ASP A 77 7.73 0.46 44.88
CA ASP A 77 7.72 0.62 46.33
C ASP A 77 8.70 1.70 46.73
N GLU A 78 8.22 2.47 47.68
CA GLU A 78 8.71 3.70 48.24
C GLU A 78 10.09 3.55 48.90
N GLY A 79 10.91 4.61 48.82
CA GLY A 79 11.91 4.90 49.85
C GLY A 79 13.36 4.44 49.60
N GLY A 80 14.29 5.37 49.82
CA GLY A 80 15.63 5.03 50.33
C GLY A 80 16.80 5.65 49.58
N ALA A 81 17.20 6.85 49.98
CA ALA A 81 18.52 7.40 49.68
C ALA A 81 19.64 6.54 50.29
N SER A 82 20.65 6.17 49.49
CA SER A 82 22.04 5.85 49.86
C SER A 82 22.76 5.49 48.54
N GLY A 83 23.83 6.11 48.07
CA GLY A 83 25.08 6.45 48.75
C GLY A 83 26.09 5.31 48.55
N VAL A 84 26.98 5.39 47.54
CA VAL A 84 28.42 5.03 47.65
C VAL A 84 29.19 5.17 46.31
N LYS A 85 30.17 6.08 46.39
CA LYS A 85 31.47 6.32 45.74
C LYS A 85 32.19 5.16 44.97
N GLY A 86 32.92 5.52 43.90
CA GLY A 86 34.14 4.83 43.41
C GLY A 86 34.09 4.48 41.90
N GLY A 87 34.99 4.93 41.03
CA GLY A 87 36.22 5.73 41.17
C GLY A 87 36.57 6.46 39.87
#